data_AF-A0A2A5WDD7-F1
#
_entry.id   AF-A0A2A5WDD7-F1
#
_cell.length_a   1.000
_cell.length_b   1.000
_cell.length_c   1.000
_cell.angle_alpha   90.00
_cell.angle_beta   90.00
_cell.angle_gamma   90.00
#
_symmetry.space_group_name_H-M   'P 1'
#
loop_
_entity.id
_entity.type
_entity.pdbx_description
1 polymer ?
#
loop_
_entity_poly.entity_id
_entity_poly.type
_entity_poly.pdbx_seq_one_letter_code
_entity_poly.pdbx_strand_id
1 'polypeptide(L)'
;MRTLLILGCIGTLNFIITQMAFSATEESHGVILLYHHVASDTPPSTSISPENFRNHLEYLRDNEFNVIPLDQMVENLRAGNPIPDKAVAITFDDGYISIYEEAFPMLQSFNFPFTLFLSTGPIDRNQNSYMTWDQIREMSDAGVIIANHMVEHPYMLEKYANEDDDAWLQRLESELISAEQRILNETGQTHRYLAYPYGEFDQDIKTMLAKNSFVGLAQNSGAVGVNSDFLALPRFPLASIYANLETARTKFDTKAFNVKLVDPLSPVTTSRAPTVSLQFAEGDYNISQIGCFANSQPLPMEWVDQENGVLTIIPDQEFQGRRWRYLCTAPASDAGRYFWYSIQWINLD
;
A
#
# COMPACT_ATOMS: atom_id res chain seq x y z
N MET A 1 32.91 77.67 6.59
CA MET A 1 32.89 76.34 5.93
C MET A 1 33.36 75.29 6.93
N ARG A 2 32.40 74.61 7.59
CA ARG A 2 32.66 73.42 8.40
C ARG A 2 31.57 72.41 8.05
N THR A 3 31.96 71.39 7.31
CA THR A 3 31.12 70.27 6.88
C THR A 3 30.95 69.31 8.04
N LEU A 4 29.69 69.02 8.41
CA LEU A 4 29.32 68.06 9.44
C LEU A 4 29.09 66.71 8.76
N LEU A 5 29.94 65.71 9.06
CA LEU A 5 29.76 64.32 8.63
C LEU A 5 28.71 63.64 9.52
N ILE A 6 27.63 63.14 8.90
CA ILE A 6 26.67 62.22 9.53
C ILE A 6 27.13 60.80 9.22
N LEU A 7 27.59 60.07 10.25
CA LEU A 7 27.83 58.63 10.17
C LEU A 7 26.48 57.91 10.23
N GLY A 8 26.12 57.20 9.15
CA GLY A 8 25.01 56.26 9.14
C GLY A 8 25.43 54.92 9.75
N CYS A 9 24.80 54.51 10.85
CA CYS A 9 24.88 53.14 11.36
C CYS A 9 23.98 52.23 10.52
N ILE A 10 24.59 51.38 9.69
CA ILE A 10 23.90 50.27 9.03
C ILE A 10 23.93 49.10 10.02
N GLY A 11 22.80 48.84 10.69
CA GLY A 11 22.61 47.65 11.50
C GLY A 11 22.35 46.45 10.59
N THR A 12 23.30 45.51 10.52
CA THR A 12 23.13 44.22 9.87
C THR A 12 22.25 43.33 10.74
N LEU A 13 21.03 43.06 10.29
CA LEU A 13 20.10 42.12 10.91
C LEU A 13 20.57 40.69 10.57
N ASN A 14 21.20 40.01 11.52
CA ASN A 14 21.56 38.60 11.36
C ASN A 14 20.29 37.73 11.44
N PHE A 15 19.82 37.25 10.30
CA PHE A 15 18.86 36.14 10.24
C PHE A 15 19.57 34.86 10.68
N ILE A 16 19.29 34.40 11.90
CA ILE A 16 19.67 33.07 12.35
C ILE A 16 18.72 32.11 11.64
N ILE A 17 19.16 31.54 10.52
CA ILE A 17 18.52 30.38 9.91
C ILE A 17 18.89 29.20 10.80
N THR A 18 17.97 28.78 11.67
CA THR A 18 18.09 27.54 12.41
C THR A 18 17.96 26.39 11.42
N GLN A 19 19.08 25.91 10.89
CA GLN A 19 19.11 24.64 10.18
C GLN A 19 18.78 23.55 11.20
N MET A 20 17.57 23.00 11.12
CA MET A 20 17.29 21.72 11.76
C MET A 20 18.18 20.68 11.10
N ALA A 21 19.20 20.23 11.82
CA ALA A 21 19.95 19.05 11.46
C ALA A 21 19.01 17.84 11.62
N PHE A 22 18.53 17.28 10.50
CA PHE A 22 17.93 15.96 10.50
C PHE A 22 19.03 14.96 10.88
N SER A 23 18.93 14.44 12.11
CA SER A 23 19.74 13.32 12.57
C SER A 23 19.51 12.11 11.66
N ALA A 24 20.48 11.20 11.61
CA ALA A 24 20.51 9.98 10.81
C ALA A 24 19.11 9.36 10.63
N THR A 25 18.77 9.05 9.38
CA THR A 25 17.50 8.50 8.91
C THR A 25 16.96 7.42 9.85
N GLU A 26 16.02 7.79 10.72
CA GLU A 26 15.02 6.83 11.19
C GLU A 26 14.39 6.28 9.91
N GLU A 27 14.45 4.96 9.69
CA GLU A 27 13.94 4.37 8.45
C GLU A 27 12.49 4.85 8.28
N SER A 28 12.24 5.57 7.19
CA SER A 28 10.93 6.19 7.00
C SER A 28 9.95 5.14 6.52
N HIS A 29 8.81 5.06 7.20
CA HIS A 29 7.79 4.05 6.97
C HIS A 29 6.40 4.68 6.92
N GLY A 30 5.50 4.05 6.19
CA GLY A 30 4.11 4.43 6.10
C GLY A 30 3.21 3.21 5.96
N VAL A 31 1.92 3.43 6.13
CA VAL A 31 0.91 2.40 6.00
C VAL A 31 -0.08 2.78 4.90
N ILE A 32 -0.34 1.85 3.98
CA ILE A 32 -1.35 2.01 2.94
C ILE A 32 -2.58 1.18 3.33
N LEU A 33 -3.72 1.85 3.53
CA LEU A 33 -4.99 1.22 3.88
C LEU A 33 -5.79 0.92 2.61
N LEU A 34 -6.40 -0.24 2.55
CA LEU A 34 -7.24 -0.67 1.43
C LEU A 34 -8.69 -0.90 1.91
N TYR A 35 -9.60 -0.16 1.30
CA TYR A 35 -11.05 -0.33 1.40
C TYR A 35 -11.66 -0.63 0.01
N HIS A 36 -12.89 -1.13 -0.04
CA HIS A 36 -13.62 -1.27 -1.31
C HIS A 36 -15.00 -0.63 -1.19
N HIS A 37 -15.91 -1.26 -0.44
CA HIS A 37 -17.22 -0.69 -0.14
C HIS A 37 -17.25 0.00 1.22
N VAL A 38 -17.92 1.15 1.29
CA VAL A 38 -18.37 1.78 2.54
C VAL A 38 -19.89 1.67 2.60
N ALA A 39 -20.37 0.47 2.91
CA ALA A 39 -21.77 0.10 2.85
C ALA A 39 -22.06 -1.05 3.83
N SER A 40 -23.33 -1.18 4.22
CA SER A 40 -23.77 -2.22 5.18
C SER A 40 -24.56 -3.35 4.52
N ASP A 41 -24.92 -3.21 3.26
CA ASP A 41 -25.81 -4.09 2.48
C ASP A 41 -25.11 -4.78 1.30
N THR A 42 -23.81 -4.56 1.13
CA THR A 42 -22.94 -5.24 0.16
C THR A 42 -22.24 -6.46 0.77
N PRO A 43 -21.62 -7.35 -0.04
CA PRO A 43 -20.92 -8.53 0.47
C PRO A 43 -19.91 -8.19 1.58
N PRO A 44 -20.01 -8.78 2.78
CA PRO A 44 -19.15 -8.40 3.91
C PRO A 44 -17.66 -8.55 3.65
N SER A 45 -17.26 -9.50 2.79
CA SER A 45 -15.86 -9.79 2.47
C SER A 45 -15.04 -8.60 1.98
N THR A 46 -15.70 -7.58 1.41
CA THR A 46 -15.08 -6.37 0.86
C THR A 46 -15.70 -5.08 1.40
N SER A 47 -16.52 -5.18 2.45
CA SER A 47 -17.30 -4.04 2.97
C SER A 47 -16.92 -3.65 4.39
N ILE A 48 -16.94 -2.35 4.65
CA ILE A 48 -16.96 -1.73 5.98
C ILE A 48 -18.24 -0.90 6.10
N SER A 49 -18.91 -0.92 7.26
CA SER A 49 -20.07 -0.05 7.47
C SER A 49 -19.65 1.42 7.50
N PRO A 50 -20.51 2.36 7.07
CA PRO A 50 -20.22 3.80 7.18
C PRO A 50 -19.86 4.26 8.59
N GLU A 51 -20.49 3.67 9.61
CA GLU A 51 -20.17 3.92 11.03
C GLU A 51 -18.74 3.48 11.39
N ASN A 52 -18.34 2.25 11.04
CA ASN A 52 -16.99 1.77 11.33
C ASN A 52 -15.93 2.53 10.54
N PHE A 53 -16.24 2.92 9.29
CA PHE A 53 -15.34 3.75 8.50
C PHE A 53 -15.15 5.13 9.14
N ARG A 54 -16.22 5.79 9.59
CA ARG A 54 -16.13 7.03 10.38
C ARG A 54 -15.26 6.84 11.63
N ASN A 55 -15.44 5.75 12.37
CA ASN A 55 -14.64 5.45 13.56
C ASN A 55 -13.14 5.31 13.21
N HIS A 56 -12.79 4.77 12.04
CA HIS A 56 -11.41 4.76 11.57
C HIS A 56 -10.88 6.17 11.34
N LEU A 57 -11.64 7.04 10.66
CA LEU A 57 -11.22 8.42 10.39
C LEU A 57 -11.04 9.23 11.70
N GLU A 58 -11.97 9.08 12.63
CA GLU A 58 -11.89 9.69 13.97
C GLU A 58 -10.67 9.20 14.72
N TYR A 59 -10.39 7.89 14.70
CA TYR A 59 -9.20 7.34 15.32
C TYR A 59 -7.91 7.92 14.72
N LEU A 60 -7.80 7.99 13.40
CA LEU A 60 -6.63 8.56 12.72
C LEU A 60 -6.41 10.03 13.14
N ARG A 61 -7.48 10.83 13.16
CA ARG A 61 -7.44 12.24 13.61
C ARG A 61 -7.03 12.35 15.09
N ASP A 62 -7.71 11.62 15.96
CA ASP A 62 -7.61 11.76 17.42
C ASP A 62 -6.29 11.19 17.97
N ASN A 63 -5.58 10.36 17.20
CA ASN A 63 -4.28 9.77 17.55
C ASN A 63 -3.13 10.34 16.71
N GLU A 64 -3.34 11.49 16.08
CA GLU A 64 -2.32 12.30 15.39
C GLU A 64 -1.63 11.56 14.25
N PHE A 65 -2.38 10.76 13.48
CA PHE A 65 -1.87 10.16 12.25
C PHE A 65 -1.73 11.22 11.15
N ASN A 66 -0.67 11.10 10.37
CA ASN A 66 -0.43 11.94 9.21
C ASN A 66 -1.06 11.29 7.97
N VAL A 67 -2.33 11.59 7.69
CA VAL A 67 -2.97 11.11 6.47
C VAL A 67 -2.47 11.92 5.28
N ILE A 68 -1.67 11.29 4.41
CA ILE A 68 -0.99 11.94 3.28
C ILE A 68 -1.41 11.34 1.93
N PRO A 69 -1.32 12.10 0.82
CA PRO A 69 -1.57 11.56 -0.51
C PRO A 69 -0.64 10.39 -0.82
N LEU A 70 -1.14 9.40 -1.56
CA LEU A 70 -0.35 8.22 -1.92
C LEU A 70 0.91 8.60 -2.70
N ASP A 71 0.84 9.56 -3.62
CA ASP A 71 2.00 10.06 -4.36
C ASP A 71 3.10 10.55 -3.44
N GLN A 72 2.73 11.40 -2.47
CA GLN A 72 3.68 11.93 -1.51
C GLN A 72 4.35 10.80 -0.71
N MET A 73 3.62 9.74 -0.35
CA MET A 73 4.20 8.59 0.34
C MET A 73 5.16 7.82 -0.58
N VAL A 74 4.69 7.40 -1.75
CA VAL A 74 5.44 6.52 -2.67
C VAL A 74 6.67 7.21 -3.24
N GLU A 75 6.55 8.46 -3.69
CA GLU A 75 7.65 9.22 -4.29
C GLU A 75 8.75 9.51 -3.28
N ASN A 76 8.39 9.93 -2.04
CA ASN A 76 9.40 10.18 -1.02
C ASN A 76 10.11 8.90 -0.59
N LEU A 77 9.37 7.81 -0.34
CA LEU A 77 9.99 6.53 0.01
C LEU A 77 10.91 6.03 -1.10
N ARG A 78 10.51 6.15 -2.37
CA ARG A 78 11.33 5.75 -3.53
C ARG A 78 12.60 6.59 -3.67
N ALA A 79 12.50 7.88 -3.37
CA ALA A 79 13.64 8.80 -3.38
C ALA A 79 14.55 8.66 -2.14
N GLY A 80 14.17 7.83 -1.15
CA GLY A 80 14.85 7.76 0.14
C GLY A 80 14.66 9.01 1.00
N ASN A 81 13.66 9.83 0.70
CA ASN A 81 13.32 11.02 1.46
C ASN A 81 12.46 10.64 2.68
N PRO A 82 12.56 11.40 3.79
CA PRO A 82 11.73 11.15 4.95
C PRO A 82 10.25 11.43 4.67
N ILE A 83 9.38 10.65 5.30
CA ILE A 83 7.94 10.93 5.43
C ILE A 83 7.59 11.14 6.91
N PRO A 84 6.48 11.84 7.23
CA PRO A 84 6.07 12.03 8.61
C PRO A 84 5.89 10.70 9.36
N ASP A 85 6.17 10.68 10.66
CA ASP A 85 5.81 9.51 11.47
C ASP A 85 4.29 9.31 11.47
N LYS A 86 3.84 8.06 11.69
CA LYS A 86 2.43 7.67 11.57
C LYS A 86 1.79 8.08 10.24
N ALA A 87 2.57 8.06 9.15
CA ALA A 87 2.07 8.34 7.82
C ALA A 87 1.12 7.25 7.33
N VAL A 88 -0.07 7.66 6.89
CA VAL A 88 -1.11 6.77 6.37
C VAL A 88 -1.60 7.26 5.02
N ALA A 89 -1.68 6.38 4.03
CA ALA A 89 -2.36 6.63 2.76
C ALA A 89 -3.65 5.82 2.70
N ILE A 90 -4.77 6.47 2.40
CA ILE A 90 -6.08 5.82 2.27
C ILE A 90 -6.32 5.49 0.80
N THR A 91 -6.62 4.23 0.49
CA THR A 91 -6.92 3.79 -0.88
C THR A 91 -8.24 3.03 -0.93
N PHE A 92 -8.94 3.18 -2.06
CA PHE A 92 -10.13 2.41 -2.40
C PHE A 92 -9.94 1.71 -3.74
N ASP A 93 -10.40 0.46 -3.85
CA ASP A 93 -10.37 -0.30 -5.10
C ASP A 93 -11.78 -0.37 -5.76
N ASP A 94 -11.83 -0.88 -6.99
CA ASP A 94 -12.98 -1.19 -7.83
C ASP A 94 -13.79 -0.02 -8.42
N GLY A 95 -13.97 1.09 -7.69
CA GLY A 95 -14.79 2.22 -8.17
C GLY A 95 -16.29 2.11 -7.87
N TYR A 96 -16.65 1.49 -6.74
CA TYR A 96 -18.04 1.36 -6.29
C TYR A 96 -18.72 2.68 -5.93
N ILE A 97 -20.01 2.78 -6.21
CA ILE A 97 -20.84 3.98 -5.94
C ILE A 97 -20.84 4.40 -4.47
N SER A 98 -20.76 3.45 -3.54
CA SER A 98 -20.68 3.72 -2.09
C SER A 98 -19.49 4.61 -1.70
N ILE A 99 -18.41 4.59 -2.49
CA ILE A 99 -17.25 5.44 -2.24
C ILE A 99 -17.63 6.91 -2.45
N TYR A 100 -18.34 7.23 -3.53
CA TYR A 100 -18.81 8.59 -3.81
C TYR A 100 -19.90 9.03 -2.83
N GLU A 101 -20.88 8.17 -2.55
CA GLU A 101 -22.04 8.53 -1.72
C GLU A 101 -21.70 8.65 -0.23
N GLU A 102 -20.84 7.76 0.29
CA GLU A 102 -20.57 7.66 1.73
C GLU A 102 -19.14 8.11 2.07
N ALA A 103 -18.11 7.54 1.42
CA ALA A 103 -16.72 7.75 1.82
C ALA A 103 -16.21 9.16 1.49
N PHE A 104 -16.49 9.64 0.27
CA PHE A 104 -16.00 10.91 -0.26
C PHE A 104 -16.40 12.12 0.59
N PRO A 105 -17.70 12.36 0.91
CA PRO A 105 -18.08 13.48 1.77
C PRO A 105 -17.52 13.36 3.20
N MET A 106 -17.35 12.14 3.71
CA MET A 106 -16.68 11.94 5.00
C MET A 106 -15.22 12.36 4.92
N LEU A 107 -14.44 11.84 3.98
CA LEU A 107 -13.02 12.17 3.81
C LEU A 107 -12.80 13.68 3.61
N GLN A 108 -13.67 14.35 2.85
CA GLN A 108 -13.66 15.82 2.72
C GLN A 108 -13.86 16.53 4.07
N SER A 109 -14.80 16.07 4.90
CA SER A 109 -15.04 16.67 6.23
C SER A 109 -13.87 16.50 7.20
N PHE A 110 -13.04 15.47 7.01
CA PHE A 110 -11.79 15.25 7.76
C PHE A 110 -10.57 15.90 7.11
N ASN A 111 -10.72 16.46 5.90
CA ASN A 111 -9.61 16.94 5.06
C ASN A 111 -8.54 15.85 4.83
N PHE A 112 -8.99 14.61 4.64
CA PHE A 112 -8.11 13.47 4.41
C PHE A 112 -8.01 13.15 2.92
N PRO A 113 -6.81 13.17 2.32
CA PRO A 113 -6.61 12.76 0.94
C PRO A 113 -6.78 11.24 0.81
N PHE A 114 -7.17 10.80 -0.38
CA PHE A 114 -7.23 9.39 -0.72
C PHE A 114 -7.01 9.15 -2.21
N THR A 115 -6.73 7.89 -2.54
CA THR A 115 -6.58 7.40 -3.92
C THR A 115 -7.71 6.43 -4.24
N LEU A 116 -8.28 6.57 -5.43
CA LEU A 116 -9.27 5.67 -5.99
C LEU A 116 -8.65 4.87 -7.15
N PHE A 117 -8.49 3.57 -6.98
CA PHE A 117 -8.19 2.62 -8.05
C PHE A 117 -9.51 2.13 -8.64
N LEU A 118 -9.72 2.32 -9.95
CA LEU A 118 -10.98 1.94 -10.59
C LEU A 118 -10.79 0.98 -11.76
N SER A 119 -11.77 0.09 -11.91
CA SER A 119 -11.90 -0.77 -13.08
C SER A 119 -12.75 -0.04 -14.13
N THR A 120 -12.17 0.31 -15.27
CA THR A 120 -12.82 1.24 -16.21
C THR A 120 -14.00 0.61 -16.96
N GLY A 121 -13.97 -0.69 -17.21
CA GLY A 121 -14.99 -1.41 -17.98
C GLY A 121 -16.38 -1.37 -17.35
N PRO A 122 -16.56 -1.74 -16.07
CA PRO A 122 -17.85 -1.63 -15.37
C PRO A 122 -18.43 -0.22 -15.36
N ILE A 123 -17.57 0.80 -15.23
CA ILE A 123 -17.95 2.22 -15.25
C ILE A 123 -18.41 2.64 -16.66
N ASP A 124 -17.66 2.29 -17.70
CA ASP A 124 -18.04 2.57 -19.11
C ASP A 124 -19.37 1.91 -19.49
N ARG A 125 -19.67 0.75 -18.89
CA ARG A 125 -20.94 0.04 -19.06
C ARG A 125 -22.07 0.56 -18.17
N ASN A 126 -21.84 1.60 -17.37
CA ASN A 126 -22.81 2.16 -16.41
C ASN A 126 -23.45 1.07 -15.52
N GLN A 127 -22.63 0.16 -14.99
CA GLN A 127 -23.15 -0.85 -14.07
C GLN A 127 -23.62 -0.20 -12.77
N ASN A 128 -24.82 -0.56 -12.31
CA ASN A 128 -25.51 0.13 -11.19
C ASN A 128 -24.72 0.22 -9.88
N SER A 129 -23.80 -0.69 -9.60
CA SER A 129 -23.02 -0.70 -8.35
C SER A 129 -21.76 0.16 -8.42
N TYR A 130 -21.45 0.75 -9.58
CA TYR A 130 -20.23 1.53 -9.83
C TYR A 130 -20.57 3.02 -9.99
N MET A 131 -19.58 3.86 -9.74
CA MET A 131 -19.67 5.28 -10.03
C MET A 131 -19.83 5.53 -11.54
N THR A 132 -20.33 6.71 -11.89
CA THR A 132 -20.25 7.25 -13.25
C THR A 132 -18.98 8.06 -13.45
N TRP A 133 -18.59 8.27 -14.71
CA TRP A 133 -17.47 9.17 -15.02
C TRP A 133 -17.71 10.63 -14.60
N ASP A 134 -18.96 11.10 -14.56
CA ASP A 134 -19.28 12.43 -14.01
C ASP A 134 -18.87 12.53 -12.53
N GLN A 135 -19.20 11.52 -11.74
CA GLN A 135 -18.86 11.45 -10.31
C GLN A 135 -17.35 11.34 -10.10
N ILE A 136 -16.66 10.56 -10.94
CA ILE A 136 -15.21 10.41 -10.89
C ILE A 136 -14.51 11.73 -11.26
N ARG A 137 -15.02 12.46 -12.25
CA ARG A 137 -14.51 13.81 -12.60
C ARG A 137 -14.66 14.78 -11.44
N GLU A 138 -15.81 14.79 -10.77
CA GLU A 138 -16.02 15.63 -9.59
C GLU A 138 -15.00 15.32 -8.47
N MET A 139 -14.76 14.04 -8.20
CA MET A 139 -13.74 13.62 -7.22
C MET A 139 -12.34 14.03 -7.66
N SER A 140 -12.00 13.85 -8.93
CA SER A 140 -10.73 14.29 -9.52
C SER A 140 -10.52 15.81 -9.35
N ASP A 141 -11.53 16.61 -9.68
CA ASP A 141 -11.50 18.07 -9.53
C ASP A 141 -11.37 18.51 -8.06
N ALA A 142 -11.86 17.68 -7.13
CA ALA A 142 -11.69 17.85 -5.69
C ALA A 142 -10.32 17.39 -5.16
N GLY A 143 -9.41 16.91 -6.03
CA GLY A 143 -8.04 16.53 -5.68
C GLY A 143 -7.87 15.06 -5.29
N VAL A 144 -8.86 14.20 -5.55
CA VAL A 144 -8.72 12.74 -5.39
C VAL A 144 -7.79 12.20 -6.48
N ILE A 145 -6.80 11.39 -6.09
CA ILE A 145 -5.92 10.69 -7.03
C ILE A 145 -6.73 9.56 -7.68
N ILE A 146 -6.86 9.58 -9.00
CA ILE A 146 -7.54 8.54 -9.78
C ILE A 146 -6.49 7.63 -10.42
N ALA A 147 -6.55 6.34 -10.10
CA ALA A 147 -5.53 5.35 -10.44
C ALA A 147 -6.13 4.06 -11.01
N ASN A 148 -5.26 3.17 -11.48
CA ASN A 148 -5.61 2.10 -12.40
C ASN A 148 -5.93 0.78 -11.67
N HIS A 149 -7.06 0.15 -12.04
CA HIS A 149 -7.42 -1.21 -11.60
C HIS A 149 -7.79 -2.12 -12.79
N MET A 150 -7.12 -1.92 -13.92
CA MET A 150 -7.36 -2.57 -15.23
C MET A 150 -8.72 -2.24 -15.84
N VAL A 151 -9.00 -2.72 -17.06
CA VAL A 151 -10.30 -2.50 -17.69
C VAL A 151 -11.34 -3.43 -17.08
N GLU A 152 -11.05 -4.74 -17.03
CA GLU A 152 -12.04 -5.77 -16.70
C GLU A 152 -11.83 -6.43 -15.32
N HIS A 153 -10.88 -5.94 -14.52
CA HIS A 153 -10.50 -6.56 -13.24
C HIS A 153 -10.21 -8.08 -13.37
N PRO A 154 -9.29 -8.49 -14.27
CA PRO A 154 -9.06 -9.91 -14.57
C PRO A 154 -8.35 -10.63 -13.42
N TYR A 155 -8.54 -11.95 -13.33
CA TYR A 155 -7.62 -12.82 -12.58
C TYR A 155 -6.29 -12.87 -13.33
N MET A 156 -5.35 -12.01 -12.96
CA MET A 156 -4.14 -11.80 -13.76
C MET A 156 -3.30 -13.05 -13.93
N LEU A 157 -3.23 -13.92 -12.92
CA LEU A 157 -2.48 -15.17 -12.97
C LEU A 157 -3.14 -16.28 -13.81
N GLU A 158 -4.36 -16.07 -14.31
CA GLU A 158 -5.07 -17.05 -15.12
C GLU A 158 -4.88 -16.80 -16.62
N LYS A 159 -4.38 -17.84 -17.30
CA LYS A 159 -4.27 -17.91 -18.76
C LYS A 159 -5.55 -18.50 -19.34
N TYR A 160 -5.96 -18.00 -20.50
CA TYR A 160 -7.04 -18.64 -21.26
C TYR A 160 -6.56 -19.95 -21.90
N ALA A 161 -7.49 -20.87 -22.19
CA ALA A 161 -7.17 -22.24 -22.61
C ALA A 161 -6.28 -22.37 -23.87
N ASN A 162 -6.25 -21.35 -24.74
CA ASN A 162 -5.43 -21.31 -25.96
C ASN A 162 -4.45 -20.13 -25.98
N GLU A 163 -4.07 -19.64 -24.79
CA GLU A 163 -3.21 -18.49 -24.63
C GLU A 163 -1.83 -18.96 -24.16
N ASP A 164 -0.80 -18.62 -24.93
CA ASP A 164 0.59 -18.79 -24.51
C ASP A 164 1.06 -17.61 -23.64
N ASP A 165 2.26 -17.71 -23.09
CA ASP A 165 2.80 -16.73 -22.13
C ASP A 165 2.89 -15.32 -22.73
N ASP A 166 3.28 -15.22 -24.00
CA ASP A 166 3.39 -13.94 -24.71
C ASP A 166 2.02 -13.31 -24.97
N ALA A 167 1.03 -14.09 -25.44
CA ALA A 167 -0.32 -13.61 -25.66
C ALA A 167 -0.99 -13.19 -24.34
N TRP A 168 -0.75 -13.93 -23.27
CA TRP A 168 -1.22 -13.62 -21.91
C TRP A 168 -0.68 -12.28 -21.41
N LEU A 169 0.64 -12.08 -21.46
CA LEU A 169 1.25 -10.82 -21.04
C LEU A 169 0.82 -9.66 -21.94
N GLN A 170 0.67 -9.86 -23.25
CA GLN A 170 0.16 -8.83 -24.16
C GLN A 170 -1.28 -8.43 -23.85
N ARG A 171 -2.14 -9.40 -23.51
CA ARG A 171 -3.51 -9.11 -23.06
C ARG A 171 -3.51 -8.28 -21.79
N LEU A 172 -2.72 -8.66 -20.78
CA LEU A 172 -2.62 -7.91 -19.53
C LEU A 172 -2.01 -6.51 -19.71
N GLU A 173 -1.00 -6.36 -20.58
CA GLU A 173 -0.43 -5.06 -20.93
C GLU A 173 -1.48 -4.18 -21.65
N SER A 174 -2.30 -4.77 -22.52
CA SER A 174 -3.40 -4.08 -23.18
C SER A 174 -4.49 -3.61 -22.21
N GLU A 175 -4.87 -4.45 -21.23
CA GLU A 175 -5.77 -4.08 -20.12
C GLU A 175 -5.20 -2.88 -19.35
N LEU A 176 -3.94 -2.95 -18.93
CA LEU A 176 -3.28 -1.91 -18.15
C LEU A 176 -3.27 -0.56 -18.87
N ILE A 177 -2.78 -0.54 -20.12
CA ILE A 177 -2.59 0.69 -20.88
C ILE A 177 -3.93 1.29 -21.33
N SER A 178 -4.91 0.46 -21.66
CA SER A 178 -6.24 0.94 -22.05
C SER A 178 -6.95 1.61 -20.88
N ALA A 179 -6.87 1.02 -19.68
CA ALA A 179 -7.42 1.62 -18.46
C ALA A 179 -6.70 2.94 -18.12
N GLU A 180 -5.37 3.00 -18.21
CA GLU A 180 -4.60 4.22 -17.94
C GLU A 180 -4.99 5.35 -18.90
N GLN A 181 -5.09 5.04 -20.19
CA GLN A 181 -5.48 6.01 -21.20
C GLN A 181 -6.92 6.48 -20.99
N ARG A 182 -7.81 5.59 -20.55
CA ARG A 182 -9.20 5.93 -20.23
C ARG A 182 -9.27 6.90 -19.06
N ILE A 183 -8.53 6.65 -17.99
CA ILE A 183 -8.42 7.54 -16.82
C ILE A 183 -7.87 8.91 -17.24
N LEU A 184 -6.78 8.94 -18.02
CA LEU A 184 -6.20 10.17 -18.54
C LEU A 184 -7.20 11.00 -19.34
N ASN A 185 -7.97 10.35 -20.22
CA ASN A 185 -8.97 11.04 -21.05
C ASN A 185 -10.09 11.67 -20.21
N GLU A 186 -10.45 11.05 -19.10
CA GLU A 186 -11.58 11.50 -18.27
C GLU A 186 -11.20 12.50 -17.20
N THR A 187 -10.00 12.38 -16.64
CA THR A 187 -9.58 13.11 -15.44
C THR A 187 -8.38 14.01 -15.68
N GLY A 188 -7.65 13.82 -16.79
CA GLY A 188 -6.37 14.46 -17.03
C GLY A 188 -5.22 13.92 -16.18
N GLN A 189 -5.46 12.89 -15.34
CA GLN A 189 -4.46 12.30 -14.45
C GLN A 189 -3.75 11.10 -15.09
N THR A 190 -2.46 10.91 -14.78
CA THR A 190 -1.70 9.68 -15.05
C THR A 190 -0.62 9.51 -14.01
N HIS A 191 -0.91 8.70 -12.99
CA HIS A 191 -0.01 8.44 -11.87
C HIS A 191 0.80 7.15 -12.07
N ARG A 192 0.39 6.30 -13.03
CA ARG A 192 0.99 4.99 -13.29
C ARG A 192 1.06 4.10 -12.04
N TYR A 193 -0.02 4.09 -11.28
CA TYR A 193 -0.20 3.14 -10.18
C TYR A 193 -1.23 2.09 -10.58
N LEU A 194 -0.88 0.83 -10.36
CA LEU A 194 -1.79 -0.30 -10.51
C LEU A 194 -2.05 -0.91 -9.13
N ALA A 195 -3.30 -0.90 -8.68
CA ALA A 195 -3.73 -1.89 -7.71
C ALA A 195 -3.91 -3.21 -8.46
N TYR A 196 -3.24 -4.28 -8.05
CA TYR A 196 -3.43 -5.59 -8.67
C TYR A 196 -4.83 -6.10 -8.38
N PRO A 197 -5.65 -6.45 -9.39
CA PRO A 197 -6.88 -7.21 -9.18
C PRO A 197 -6.63 -8.40 -8.26
N TYR A 198 -7.43 -8.48 -7.20
CA TYR A 198 -7.30 -9.48 -6.14
C TYR A 198 -5.96 -9.53 -5.38
N GLY A 199 -5.05 -8.58 -5.61
CA GLY A 199 -3.71 -8.53 -5.02
C GLY A 199 -2.73 -9.58 -5.55
N GLU A 200 -3.06 -10.27 -6.65
CA GLU A 200 -2.28 -11.35 -7.21
C GLU A 200 -1.34 -10.87 -8.32
N PHE A 201 -0.08 -11.32 -8.28
CA PHE A 201 0.94 -11.01 -9.29
C PHE A 201 1.99 -12.12 -9.31
N ASP A 202 2.80 -12.15 -10.36
CA ASP A 202 4.03 -12.93 -10.45
C ASP A 202 5.18 -12.07 -10.99
N GLN A 203 6.33 -12.68 -11.25
CA GLN A 203 7.52 -11.96 -11.71
C GLN A 203 7.38 -11.43 -13.15
N ASP A 204 6.63 -12.11 -14.02
CA ASP A 204 6.44 -11.67 -15.40
C ASP A 204 5.50 -10.47 -15.47
N ILE A 205 4.41 -10.48 -14.68
CA ILE A 205 3.52 -9.33 -14.49
C ILE A 205 4.30 -8.14 -13.92
N LYS A 206 5.13 -8.33 -12.88
CA LYS A 206 5.96 -7.26 -12.32
C LYS A 206 6.91 -6.67 -13.36
N THR A 207 7.50 -7.52 -14.20
CA THR A 207 8.37 -7.08 -15.30
C THR A 207 7.59 -6.26 -16.34
N MET A 208 6.36 -6.66 -16.66
CA MET A 208 5.46 -5.89 -17.52
C MET A 208 5.13 -4.51 -16.93
N LEU A 209 4.84 -4.42 -15.62
CA LEU A 209 4.62 -3.12 -14.96
C LEU A 209 5.88 -2.24 -15.01
N ALA A 210 7.04 -2.81 -14.68
CA ALA A 210 8.30 -2.08 -14.68
C ALA A 210 8.63 -1.48 -16.06
N LYS A 211 8.46 -2.28 -17.12
CA LYS A 211 8.60 -1.84 -18.52
C LYS A 211 7.71 -0.64 -18.84
N ASN A 212 6.51 -0.59 -18.26
CA ASN A 212 5.55 0.50 -18.44
C ASN A 212 5.65 1.62 -17.40
N SER A 213 6.70 1.62 -16.57
CA SER A 213 6.95 2.60 -15.50
C SER A 213 5.81 2.69 -14.48
N PHE A 214 5.18 1.55 -14.18
CA PHE A 214 4.14 1.46 -13.15
C PHE A 214 4.70 1.11 -11.77
N VAL A 215 3.97 1.54 -10.75
CA VAL A 215 4.09 1.08 -9.36
C VAL A 215 2.96 0.08 -9.11
N GLY A 216 3.29 -1.05 -8.49
CA GLY A 216 2.32 -2.09 -8.16
C GLY A 216 1.91 -2.02 -6.70
N LEU A 217 0.61 -2.07 -6.42
CA LEU A 217 0.05 -2.16 -5.08
C LEU A 217 -0.68 -3.50 -4.93
N ALA A 218 -0.16 -4.33 -4.04
CA ALA A 218 -0.68 -5.64 -3.73
C ALA A 218 -1.69 -5.59 -2.57
N GLN A 219 -2.19 -6.75 -2.16
CA GLN A 219 -3.12 -6.88 -1.01
C GLN A 219 -2.53 -7.71 0.14
N ASN A 220 -1.21 -7.97 0.14
CA ASN A 220 -0.52 -8.55 1.28
C ASN A 220 -0.38 -7.51 2.39
N SER A 221 -0.58 -7.91 3.65
CA SER A 221 -0.59 -6.99 4.79
C SER A 221 0.82 -6.57 5.20
N GLY A 222 1.06 -5.27 5.30
CA GLY A 222 2.34 -4.75 5.76
C GLY A 222 2.46 -3.24 5.59
N ALA A 223 3.47 -2.69 6.26
CA ALA A 223 3.91 -1.32 6.06
C ALA A 223 4.83 -1.21 4.83
N VAL A 224 4.95 0.00 4.31
CA VAL A 224 5.87 0.36 3.24
C VAL A 224 7.02 1.18 3.79
N GLY A 225 8.20 1.02 3.23
CA GLY A 225 9.41 1.77 3.57
C GLY A 225 10.31 1.95 2.36
N VAL A 226 11.45 2.59 2.56
CA VAL A 226 12.39 2.95 1.47
C VAL A 226 12.95 1.74 0.71
N ASN A 227 12.97 0.56 1.33
CA ASN A 227 13.45 -0.69 0.74
C ASN A 227 12.31 -1.64 0.30
N SER A 228 11.06 -1.17 0.29
CA SER A 228 9.94 -1.99 -0.17
C SER A 228 10.03 -2.30 -1.66
N ASP A 229 9.41 -3.41 -2.06
CA ASP A 229 9.22 -3.74 -3.47
C ASP A 229 8.16 -2.80 -4.07
N PHE A 230 8.60 -1.77 -4.80
CA PHE A 230 7.72 -0.80 -5.44
C PHE A 230 6.89 -1.37 -6.60
N LEU A 231 7.14 -2.61 -7.00
CA LEU A 231 6.27 -3.33 -7.93
C LEU A 231 5.27 -4.22 -7.18
N ALA A 232 5.27 -4.24 -5.84
CA ALA A 232 4.35 -5.03 -5.04
C ALA A 232 4.21 -4.44 -3.62
N LEU A 233 3.87 -3.15 -3.53
CA LEU A 233 3.70 -2.47 -2.25
C LEU A 233 2.56 -3.12 -1.44
N PRO A 234 2.80 -3.55 -0.19
CA PRO A 234 1.76 -4.11 0.65
C PRO A 234 0.69 -3.08 1.03
N ARG A 235 -0.52 -3.57 1.28
CA ARG A 235 -1.65 -2.79 1.81
C ARG A 235 -2.37 -3.57 2.89
N PHE A 236 -2.95 -2.88 3.85
CA PHE A 236 -3.85 -3.53 4.83
C PHE A 236 -5.29 -3.49 4.34
N PRO A 237 -5.87 -4.63 3.90
CA PRO A 237 -7.29 -4.71 3.60
C PRO A 237 -8.11 -4.60 4.89
N LEU A 238 -9.09 -3.70 4.88
CA LEU A 238 -9.96 -3.38 6.01
C LEU A 238 -11.42 -3.61 5.62
N ALA A 239 -11.82 -4.88 5.67
CA ALA A 239 -13.20 -5.31 5.43
C ALA A 239 -13.65 -6.32 6.49
N SER A 240 -14.96 -6.38 6.75
CA SER A 240 -15.55 -7.31 7.72
C SER A 240 -14.83 -7.28 9.08
N ILE A 241 -14.49 -8.45 9.62
CA ILE A 241 -13.75 -8.62 10.88
C ILE A 241 -12.41 -7.87 10.91
N TYR A 242 -11.79 -7.62 9.76
CA TYR A 242 -10.51 -6.92 9.67
C TYR A 242 -10.65 -5.40 9.78
N ALA A 243 -11.87 -4.88 9.65
CA ALA A 243 -12.25 -3.49 9.89
C ALA A 243 -12.65 -3.23 11.35
N ASN A 244 -12.51 -4.20 12.25
CA ASN A 244 -12.69 -3.93 13.68
C ASN A 244 -11.54 -3.05 14.18
N LEU A 245 -11.90 -1.87 14.71
CA LEU A 245 -10.94 -0.84 15.15
C LEU A 245 -9.93 -1.35 16.19
N GLU A 246 -10.33 -2.27 17.09
CA GLU A 246 -9.45 -2.84 18.11
C GLU A 246 -8.23 -3.54 17.49
N THR A 247 -8.44 -4.20 16.34
CA THR A 247 -7.38 -4.88 15.59
C THR A 247 -6.76 -3.99 14.51
N ALA A 248 -7.54 -3.06 13.95
CA ALA A 248 -7.09 -2.16 12.89
C ALA A 248 -6.07 -1.14 13.38
N ARG A 249 -6.22 -0.64 14.62
CA ARG A 249 -5.28 0.32 15.22
C ARG A 249 -3.82 -0.15 15.20
N THR A 250 -3.56 -1.43 15.45
CA THR A 250 -2.21 -1.99 15.40
C THR A 250 -1.65 -1.95 13.97
N LYS A 251 -2.50 -2.18 12.97
CA LYS A 251 -2.13 -2.14 11.55
C LYS A 251 -1.82 -0.73 11.07
N PHE A 252 -2.54 0.28 11.58
CA PHE A 252 -2.32 1.68 11.19
C PHE A 252 -0.94 2.18 11.59
N ASP A 253 -0.36 1.61 12.65
CA ASP A 253 0.87 2.09 13.27
C ASP A 253 2.04 1.09 13.16
N THR A 254 2.04 0.24 12.12
CA THR A 254 3.14 -0.70 11.85
C THR A 254 4.33 -0.02 11.20
N LYS A 255 5.54 -0.48 11.54
CA LYS A 255 6.80 -0.14 10.85
C LYS A 255 7.13 -1.19 9.79
N ALA A 256 7.84 -0.79 8.74
CA ALA A 256 8.22 -1.72 7.67
C ALA A 256 9.55 -2.39 7.98
N PHE A 257 9.64 -3.70 7.79
CA PHE A 257 10.95 -4.36 7.77
C PHE A 257 11.76 -3.95 6.53
N ASN A 258 13.07 -3.83 6.71
CA ASN A 258 14.02 -3.79 5.61
C ASN A 258 14.43 -5.22 5.22
N VAL A 259 13.67 -5.83 4.31
CA VAL A 259 13.91 -7.20 3.85
C VAL A 259 14.88 -7.19 2.66
N LYS A 260 16.06 -7.79 2.83
CA LYS A 260 17.13 -7.86 1.82
C LYS A 260 17.05 -9.07 0.90
N LEU A 261 16.46 -10.16 1.39
CA LEU A 261 16.32 -11.41 0.66
C LEU A 261 14.93 -11.98 0.87
N VAL A 262 14.35 -12.47 -0.22
CA VAL A 262 13.16 -13.32 -0.24
C VAL A 262 13.43 -14.40 -1.28
N ASP A 263 13.47 -15.66 -0.85
CA ASP A 263 13.68 -16.81 -1.74
C ASP A 263 12.74 -17.96 -1.38
N PRO A 264 11.83 -18.39 -2.28
CA PRO A 264 11.68 -17.91 -3.66
C PRO A 264 11.07 -16.51 -3.74
N LEU A 265 11.45 -15.76 -4.79
CA LEU A 265 10.96 -14.39 -5.02
C LEU A 265 9.50 -14.35 -5.46
N SER A 266 9.05 -15.33 -6.26
CA SER A 266 7.68 -15.38 -6.75
C SER A 266 6.72 -15.86 -5.65
N PRO A 267 5.59 -15.18 -5.43
CA PRO A 267 4.55 -15.65 -4.52
C PRO A 267 3.72 -16.81 -5.10
N VAL A 268 3.88 -17.12 -6.39
CA VAL A 268 3.18 -18.24 -7.05
C VAL A 268 3.95 -19.54 -6.80
N THR A 269 3.25 -20.56 -6.31
CA THR A 269 3.86 -21.84 -5.93
C THR A 269 2.91 -23.02 -6.16
N THR A 270 3.47 -24.18 -6.48
CA THR A 270 2.75 -25.46 -6.51
C THR A 270 2.80 -26.18 -5.15
N SER A 271 3.68 -25.74 -4.23
CA SER A 271 3.75 -26.30 -2.89
C SER A 271 2.58 -25.84 -2.03
N ARG A 272 1.94 -26.76 -1.30
CA ARG A 272 0.95 -26.42 -0.26
C ARG A 272 1.60 -26.05 1.07
N ALA A 273 2.92 -26.13 1.19
CA ALA A 273 3.71 -25.74 2.36
C ALA A 273 5.05 -25.13 1.90
N PRO A 274 5.03 -23.99 1.20
CA PRO A 274 6.25 -23.42 0.64
C PRO A 274 7.22 -23.03 1.75
N THR A 275 8.47 -23.49 1.63
CA THR A 275 9.60 -23.00 2.41
C THR A 275 10.04 -21.65 1.84
N VAL A 276 10.42 -20.70 2.71
CA VAL A 276 10.97 -19.42 2.27
C VAL A 276 12.11 -18.96 3.16
N SER A 277 13.19 -18.51 2.52
CA SER A 277 14.31 -17.86 3.19
C SER A 277 14.14 -16.35 3.14
N LEU A 278 14.33 -15.71 4.29
CA LEU A 278 14.22 -14.27 4.49
C LEU A 278 15.50 -13.74 5.10
N GLN A 279 15.93 -12.57 4.66
CA GLN A 279 16.96 -11.80 5.34
C GLN A 279 16.40 -10.46 5.76
N PHE A 280 16.31 -10.24 7.07
CA PHE A 280 15.94 -8.97 7.66
C PHE A 280 17.21 -8.18 7.99
N ALA A 281 17.34 -6.96 7.46
CA ALA A 281 18.43 -6.07 7.87
C ALA A 281 18.21 -5.53 9.28
N GLU A 282 19.28 -5.13 9.96
CA GLU A 282 19.17 -4.44 11.26
C GLU A 282 18.20 -3.26 11.19
N GLY A 283 17.46 -3.07 12.28
CA GLY A 283 16.52 -1.97 12.44
C GLY A 283 16.21 -1.74 13.91
N ASP A 284 15.22 -0.91 14.20
CA ASP A 284 14.80 -0.58 15.56
C ASP A 284 13.94 -1.68 16.22
N TYR A 285 14.45 -2.91 16.19
CA TYR A 285 13.84 -4.10 16.78
C TYR A 285 14.92 -5.13 17.11
N ASN A 286 14.59 -6.08 17.99
CA ASN A 286 15.50 -7.19 18.28
C ASN A 286 15.26 -8.33 17.29
N ILE A 287 16.27 -8.68 16.48
CA ILE A 287 16.21 -9.77 15.49
C ILE A 287 15.76 -11.09 16.14
N SER A 288 16.19 -11.39 17.36
CA SER A 288 15.80 -12.62 18.08
C SER A 288 14.32 -12.69 18.45
N GLN A 289 13.59 -11.57 18.35
CA GLN A 289 12.15 -11.47 18.63
C GLN A 289 11.29 -11.52 17.36
N ILE A 290 11.88 -11.71 16.18
CA ILE A 290 11.11 -11.99 14.97
C ILE A 290 10.36 -13.30 15.18
N GLY A 291 9.03 -13.25 15.05
CA GLY A 291 8.17 -14.42 14.99
C GLY A 291 7.40 -14.43 13.69
N CYS A 292 7.26 -15.61 13.07
CA CYS A 292 6.48 -15.79 11.86
C CYS A 292 5.23 -16.65 12.12
N PHE A 293 4.15 -16.37 11.39
CA PHE A 293 2.81 -16.89 11.64
C PHE A 293 2.06 -17.16 10.33
N ALA A 294 1.18 -18.16 10.34
CA ALA A 294 0.14 -18.36 9.33
C ALA A 294 -1.19 -18.67 10.03
N ASN A 295 -2.30 -18.08 9.57
CA ASN A 295 -3.62 -18.25 10.19
C ASN A 295 -3.63 -18.04 11.71
N SER A 296 -2.86 -17.05 12.18
CA SER A 296 -2.68 -16.73 13.61
C SER A 296 -2.01 -17.82 14.45
N GLN A 297 -1.37 -18.81 13.81
CA GLN A 297 -0.55 -19.83 14.47
C GLN A 297 0.93 -19.59 14.17
N PRO A 298 1.84 -19.79 15.14
CA PRO A 298 3.27 -19.72 14.89
C PRO A 298 3.71 -20.69 13.79
N LEU A 299 4.60 -20.26 12.91
CA LEU A 299 5.27 -21.11 11.94
C LEU A 299 6.64 -21.54 12.48
N PRO A 300 7.04 -22.81 12.29
CA PRO A 300 8.42 -23.21 12.56
C PRO A 300 9.38 -22.43 11.66
N MET A 301 10.49 -21.99 12.26
CA MET A 301 11.55 -21.26 11.57
C MET A 301 12.91 -21.69 12.11
N GLU A 302 13.90 -21.68 11.23
CA GLU A 302 15.30 -21.95 11.56
C GLU A 302 16.15 -20.71 11.26
N TRP A 303 16.95 -20.29 12.23
CA TRP A 303 17.98 -19.27 12.00
C TRP A 303 19.14 -19.91 11.26
N VAL A 304 19.36 -19.50 10.01
CA VAL A 304 20.54 -19.90 9.23
C VAL A 304 21.74 -19.07 9.67
N ASP A 305 21.51 -17.77 9.87
CA ASP A 305 22.48 -16.82 10.42
C ASP A 305 21.73 -15.72 11.17
N GLN A 306 21.60 -15.89 12.49
CA GLN A 306 20.84 -14.96 13.33
C GLN A 306 21.53 -13.60 13.45
N GLU A 307 22.86 -13.53 13.39
CA GLU A 307 23.59 -12.27 13.49
C GLU A 307 23.28 -11.38 12.28
N ASN A 308 23.17 -11.98 11.10
CA ASN A 308 22.85 -11.27 9.85
C ASN A 308 21.36 -11.31 9.47
N GLY A 309 20.49 -11.72 10.40
CA GLY A 309 19.03 -11.70 10.22
C GLY A 309 18.48 -12.69 9.19
N VAL A 310 19.22 -13.77 8.90
CA VAL A 310 18.84 -14.79 7.91
C VAL A 310 18.09 -15.94 8.60
N LEU A 311 16.83 -16.12 8.21
CA LEU A 311 15.99 -17.23 8.68
C LEU A 311 15.32 -17.96 7.52
N THR A 312 14.96 -19.21 7.74
CA THR A 312 14.12 -19.99 6.82
C THR A 312 12.85 -20.40 7.56
N ILE A 313 11.69 -20.07 6.97
CA ILE A 313 10.39 -20.55 7.43
C ILE A 313 10.17 -21.94 6.84
N ILE A 314 9.93 -22.94 7.70
CA ILE A 314 9.76 -24.35 7.32
C ILE A 314 8.41 -24.80 7.89
N PRO A 315 7.31 -24.66 7.14
CA PRO A 315 6.00 -25.07 7.63
C PRO A 315 5.95 -26.58 7.93
N ASP A 316 5.31 -26.94 9.04
CA ASP A 316 5.07 -28.33 9.47
C ASP A 316 3.70 -28.86 9.06
N GLN A 317 2.91 -28.04 8.34
CA GLN A 317 1.58 -28.37 7.85
C GLN A 317 1.32 -27.78 6.47
N GLU A 318 0.45 -28.43 5.71
CA GLU A 318 -0.05 -27.94 4.42
C GLU A 318 -1.22 -26.96 4.60
N PHE A 319 -1.26 -25.96 3.72
CA PHE A 319 -2.31 -24.96 3.63
C PHE A 319 -3.35 -25.34 2.57
N GLN A 320 -4.60 -25.01 2.85
CA GLN A 320 -5.75 -25.29 1.98
C GLN A 320 -6.19 -24.01 1.26
N GLY A 321 -6.79 -24.19 0.07
CA GLY A 321 -7.28 -23.10 -0.77
C GLY A 321 -6.22 -22.49 -1.68
N ARG A 322 -6.63 -21.52 -2.50
CA ARG A 322 -5.77 -20.85 -3.49
C ARG A 322 -4.74 -19.92 -2.85
N ARG A 323 -5.02 -19.41 -1.64
CA ARG A 323 -4.30 -18.30 -1.01
C ARG A 323 -4.05 -18.56 0.46
N TRP A 324 -2.83 -18.32 0.91
CA TRP A 324 -2.47 -18.25 2.34
C TRP A 324 -1.33 -17.27 2.55
N ARG A 325 -1.16 -16.82 3.80
CA ARG A 325 -0.22 -15.74 4.12
C ARG A 325 0.76 -16.18 5.21
N TYR A 326 2.04 -15.92 4.97
CA TYR A 326 3.04 -15.90 6.03
C TYR A 326 3.22 -14.47 6.49
N LEU A 327 3.21 -14.27 7.80
CA LEU A 327 3.32 -13.00 8.46
C LEU A 327 4.48 -13.07 9.44
N CYS A 328 5.50 -12.24 9.29
CA CYS A 328 6.55 -12.07 10.30
C CYS A 328 6.40 -10.71 10.98
N THR A 329 6.55 -10.70 12.30
CA THR A 329 6.47 -9.50 13.13
C THR A 329 7.56 -9.48 14.20
N ALA A 330 8.01 -8.29 14.56
CA ALA A 330 8.82 -8.07 15.75
C ALA A 330 8.34 -6.80 16.48
N PRO A 331 8.34 -6.78 17.83
CA PRO A 331 8.08 -5.55 18.56
C PRO A 331 9.19 -4.55 18.23
N ALA A 332 8.79 -3.31 17.95
CA ALA A 332 9.74 -2.21 17.84
C ALA A 332 10.29 -1.85 19.24
N SER A 333 11.44 -1.19 19.29
CA SER A 333 12.01 -0.76 20.58
C SER A 333 11.15 0.31 21.26
N ASP A 334 10.41 1.10 20.49
CA ASP A 334 9.38 2.01 20.99
C ASP A 334 8.09 1.24 21.37
N ALA A 335 7.54 1.58 22.54
CA ALA A 335 6.44 0.81 23.10
C ALA A 335 5.19 0.88 22.20
N GLY A 336 4.69 -0.29 21.79
CA GLY A 336 3.36 -0.44 21.19
C GLY A 336 3.33 -0.58 19.67
N ARG A 337 4.46 -0.43 18.97
CA ARG A 337 4.56 -0.62 17.51
C ARG A 337 5.21 -1.95 17.16
N TYR A 338 4.91 -2.43 15.96
CA TYR A 338 5.45 -3.68 15.43
C TYR A 338 6.00 -3.46 14.04
N PHE A 339 7.16 -4.05 13.78
CA PHE A 339 7.62 -4.32 12.44
C PHE A 339 6.76 -5.42 11.82
N TRP A 340 6.39 -5.25 10.56
CA TRP A 340 5.44 -6.14 9.90
C TRP A 340 5.86 -6.45 8.46
N TYR A 341 5.96 -7.73 8.12
CA TYR A 341 6.23 -8.19 6.76
C TYR A 341 5.35 -9.39 6.45
N SER A 342 4.80 -9.47 5.23
CA SER A 342 4.04 -10.65 4.84
C SER A 342 4.25 -11.03 3.39
N ILE A 343 4.15 -12.34 3.16
CA ILE A 343 4.12 -12.97 1.85
C ILE A 343 2.75 -13.61 1.68
N GLN A 344 2.06 -13.27 0.60
CA GLN A 344 0.81 -13.88 0.19
C GLN A 344 1.13 -14.95 -0.85
N TRP A 345 1.12 -16.22 -0.45
CA TRP A 345 1.30 -17.34 -1.37
C TRP A 345 0.03 -17.58 -2.18
N ILE A 346 0.24 -17.96 -3.43
CA ILE A 346 -0.81 -18.23 -4.41
C ILE A 346 -0.50 -19.58 -5.06
N ASN A 347 -1.46 -20.49 -5.00
CA ASN A 347 -1.39 -21.78 -5.67
C ASN A 347 -2.51 -21.84 -6.73
N LEU A 348 -2.12 -22.12 -7.97
CA LEU A 348 -3.02 -22.10 -9.14
C LEU A 348 -3.71 -23.44 -9.39
N ASP A 349 -3.38 -24.49 -8.62
CA ASP A 349 -3.92 -25.85 -8.73
C ASP A 349 -5.23 -26.07 -7.95
#